data_AF-A0A7S0BX53-F1
#
_entry.id   AF-A0A7S0BX53-F1
#
_cell.length_a   1.000
_cell.length_b   1.000
_cell.length_c   1.000
_cell.angle_alpha   90.00
_cell.angle_beta   90.00
_cell.angle_gamma   90.00
#
_symmetry.space_group_name_H-M   'P 1'
#
loop_
_entity.id
_entity.type
_entity.pdbx_description
1 polymer ?
#
loop_
_entity_poly.entity_id
_entity_poly.type
_entity_poly.pdbx_seq_one_letter_code
_entity_poly.pdbx_strand_id
1 'polypeptide(L)'
;MAPIIRPVFEHMQQRLDWSWAPILESGSASNLDLVLTSRNCECVVEMTSRGDNEWLKSYYARGGLFVGDLDQVKGESVLEKVRVEITRSYCDVIQSALALKGDWALALANQAKQEQAIKKNDPSKLNCGPKTRLNDDLGVPLNADGTPRNINQASLEARQLLRINGLCHFLLLEDEVIAGTLVLTSIQCLSYPDAFTCRRCTRICHRILETVAWAERYANLIGHQLFLPAVRAIVTEPKWMVGMEWDMIGVVRDIYCRLVLGQYLLPGGQGPGLQQVPDVNNKSCFEQTKCVTKPLFGGGILCTASQFPQQVLAGLPGVNSKSINELNERLTRKRSAKDQKDALRDFMQVAAEQLKLTEEGSNGSIHGRAISEESVLNQKIRDASMPVMPEKLHTYKQFLKGEGKKISEAENVLGSSRLDNLFE
;
A
#
# COMPACT_ATOMS: atom_id res chain seq x y z
N MET A 1 -0.18 13.90 23.76
CA MET A 1 0.45 13.09 22.69
C MET A 1 1.12 13.97 21.63
N ALA A 2 0.47 15.06 21.19
CA ALA A 2 1.01 15.97 20.17
C ALA A 2 2.45 16.49 20.38
N PRO A 3 2.89 16.90 21.60
CA PRO A 3 4.25 17.42 21.79
C PRO A 3 5.38 16.42 21.48
N ILE A 4 5.08 15.12 21.50
CA ILE A 4 6.04 14.05 21.20
C ILE A 4 5.88 13.60 19.75
N ILE A 5 4.64 13.40 19.29
CA ILE A 5 4.39 12.84 17.95
C ILE A 5 4.71 13.86 16.85
N ARG A 6 4.36 15.14 17.04
CA ARG A 6 4.54 16.15 16.00
C ARG A 6 6.00 16.28 15.55
N PRO A 7 6.98 16.50 16.45
CA PRO A 7 8.38 16.60 16.04
C PRO A 7 8.90 15.31 15.38
N VAL A 8 8.44 14.14 15.83
CA VAL A 8 8.83 12.85 15.23
C VAL A 8 8.33 12.75 13.78
N PHE A 9 7.09 13.11 13.52
CA PHE A 9 6.52 13.04 12.16
C PHE A 9 7.18 14.06 11.25
N GLU A 10 7.35 15.31 11.70
CA GLU A 10 8.04 16.37 10.94
C GLU A 10 9.47 15.96 10.59
N HIS A 11 10.21 15.46 11.57
CA HIS A 11 11.57 14.98 11.36
C HIS A 11 11.62 13.81 10.38
N MET A 12 10.73 12.83 10.52
CA MET A 12 10.69 11.68 9.63
C MET A 12 10.33 12.06 8.20
N GLN A 13 9.42 13.01 7.99
CA GLN A 13 9.08 13.52 6.68
C GLN A 13 10.29 14.18 6.01
N GLN A 14 10.97 15.11 6.71
CA GLN A 14 12.17 15.78 6.19
C GLN A 14 13.29 14.78 5.90
N ARG A 15 13.54 13.85 6.84
CA ARG A 15 14.57 12.84 6.69
C ARG A 15 14.34 11.97 5.46
N LEU A 16 13.12 11.48 5.24
CA LEU A 16 12.81 10.64 4.10
C LEU A 16 12.89 11.42 2.78
N ASP A 17 12.38 12.65 2.75
CA ASP A 17 12.46 13.53 1.58
C ASP A 17 13.92 13.73 1.15
N TRP A 18 14.80 14.10 2.09
CA TRP A 18 16.21 14.32 1.79
C TRP A 18 16.97 13.03 1.50
N SER A 19 16.62 11.91 2.12
CA SER A 19 17.24 10.61 1.81
C SER A 19 16.93 10.13 0.41
N TRP A 20 15.74 10.37 -0.12
CA TRP A 20 15.33 9.92 -1.44
C TRP A 20 15.59 10.93 -2.57
N ALA A 21 15.72 12.23 -2.26
CA ALA A 21 15.95 13.28 -3.25
C ALA A 21 17.07 12.96 -4.27
N PRO A 22 18.26 12.45 -3.89
CA PRO A 22 19.30 12.06 -4.85
C PRO A 22 18.85 11.09 -5.95
N ILE A 23 17.98 10.13 -5.63
CA ILE A 23 17.47 9.13 -6.58
C ILE A 23 16.37 9.71 -7.46
N LEU A 24 15.55 10.59 -6.89
CA LEU A 24 14.38 11.15 -7.59
C LEU A 24 14.76 12.31 -8.51
N GLU A 25 15.82 13.05 -8.18
CA GLU A 25 16.29 14.24 -8.89
C GLU A 25 17.48 13.96 -9.83
N SER A 26 17.80 12.68 -10.10
CA SER A 26 19.05 12.21 -10.73
C SER A 26 19.28 12.64 -12.20
N GLY A 27 18.64 13.71 -12.68
CA GLY A 27 19.00 14.42 -13.90
C GLY A 27 20.25 15.31 -13.77
N SER A 28 20.73 15.55 -12.54
CA SER A 28 22.00 16.23 -12.27
C SER A 28 22.81 15.45 -11.24
N ALA A 29 23.67 14.53 -11.70
CA ALA A 29 24.62 13.85 -10.82
C ALA A 29 25.52 14.91 -10.15
N SER A 30 25.30 15.13 -8.85
CA SER A 30 26.11 16.04 -8.05
C SER A 30 26.99 15.20 -7.11
N ASN A 31 28.17 15.71 -6.76
CA ASN A 31 29.07 15.09 -5.77
C ASN A 31 28.47 14.95 -4.35
N LEU A 32 27.18 15.29 -4.17
CA LEU A 32 26.45 15.15 -2.91
C LEU A 32 26.12 13.70 -2.55
N ASP A 33 26.29 12.76 -3.48
CA ASP A 33 25.82 11.37 -3.34
C ASP A 33 26.89 10.41 -2.79
N LEU A 34 28.13 10.89 -2.60
CA LEU A 34 29.21 10.08 -2.08
C LEU A 34 29.00 9.77 -0.61
N VAL A 35 28.96 8.48 -0.28
CA VAL A 35 28.83 7.97 1.08
C VAL A 35 29.95 8.49 1.97
N LEU A 36 29.64 8.76 3.25
CA LEU A 36 30.63 9.22 4.23
C LEU A 36 31.50 8.05 4.69
N THR A 37 32.74 8.04 4.24
CA THR A 37 33.81 7.08 4.55
C THR A 37 34.94 7.76 5.32
N SER A 38 35.87 6.99 5.88
CA SER A 38 37.07 7.57 6.52
C SER A 38 37.91 8.39 5.56
N ARG A 39 37.83 8.14 4.24
CA ARG A 39 38.62 8.82 3.21
C ARG A 39 38.12 10.22 2.85
N ASN A 40 36.83 10.48 3.07
CA ASN A 40 36.20 11.76 2.77
C ASN A 40 35.53 12.37 4.01
N CYS A 41 35.88 11.93 5.22
CA CYS A 41 35.29 12.46 6.44
C CYS A 41 35.59 13.96 6.65
N GLU A 42 36.67 14.48 6.08
CA GLU A 42 37.01 15.91 6.13
C GLU A 42 35.93 16.79 5.49
N CYS A 43 35.19 16.29 4.48
CA CYS A 43 34.10 17.05 3.89
C CYS A 43 32.96 17.33 4.87
N VAL A 44 32.84 16.55 5.97
CA VAL A 44 31.87 16.78 7.04
C VAL A 44 32.10 18.13 7.74
N VAL A 45 33.36 18.52 7.93
CA VAL A 45 33.71 19.82 8.53
C VAL A 45 33.26 20.96 7.62
N GLU A 46 33.47 20.82 6.32
CA GLU A 46 32.99 21.81 5.34
C GLU A 46 31.45 21.87 5.32
N MET A 47 30.76 20.72 5.36
CA MET A 47 29.31 20.67 5.34
C MET A 47 28.67 21.25 6.60
N THR A 48 29.24 20.99 7.78
CA THR A 48 28.75 21.56 9.05
C THR A 48 28.92 23.08 9.09
N SER A 49 29.93 23.63 8.39
CA SER A 49 30.14 25.08 8.31
C SER A 49 29.07 25.83 7.49
N ARG A 50 28.24 25.11 6.72
CA ARG A 50 27.17 25.69 5.88
C ARG A 50 25.84 25.91 6.61
N GLY A 51 25.78 25.60 7.91
CA GLY A 51 24.62 25.77 8.77
C GLY A 51 23.78 24.49 8.94
N ASP A 52 22.96 24.47 10.00
CA ASP A 52 22.32 23.26 10.51
C ASP A 52 21.42 22.55 9.49
N ASN A 53 20.63 23.30 8.72
CA ASN A 53 19.69 22.71 7.75
C ASN A 53 20.39 22.15 6.51
N GLU A 54 21.39 22.86 5.97
CA GLU A 54 22.16 22.36 4.83
C GLU A 54 22.99 21.14 5.23
N TRP A 55 23.58 21.17 6.44
CA TRP A 55 24.24 20.03 7.04
C TRP A 55 23.31 18.82 7.11
N LEU A 56 22.12 18.96 7.71
CA LEU A 56 21.19 17.85 7.88
C LEU A 56 20.70 17.30 6.53
N LYS A 57 20.34 18.17 5.58
CA LYS A 57 19.94 17.74 4.23
C LYS A 57 21.05 16.92 3.57
N SER A 58 22.28 17.42 3.63
CA SER A 58 23.47 16.76 3.08
C SER A 58 23.76 15.43 3.79
N TYR A 59 23.65 15.39 5.12
CA TYR A 59 23.84 14.20 5.92
C TYR A 59 22.81 13.11 5.61
N TYR A 60 21.53 13.47 5.49
CA TYR A 60 20.45 12.52 5.19
C TYR A 60 20.41 12.06 3.73
N ALA A 61 20.83 12.89 2.78
CA ALA A 61 21.08 12.47 1.39
C ALA A 61 22.07 11.29 1.33
N ARG A 62 23.04 11.27 2.28
CA ARG A 62 24.02 10.19 2.50
C ARG A 62 23.56 9.16 3.54
N GLY A 63 22.25 9.03 3.75
CA GLY A 63 21.63 8.01 4.62
C GLY A 63 21.70 8.30 6.11
N GLY A 64 22.33 9.40 6.50
CA GLY A 64 22.56 9.73 7.91
C GLY A 64 23.47 8.70 8.59
N LEU A 65 24.50 8.23 7.88
CA LEU A 65 25.42 7.20 8.37
C LEU A 65 26.86 7.51 7.93
N PHE A 66 27.82 7.21 8.81
CA PHE A 66 29.22 7.08 8.48
C PHE A 66 29.57 5.59 8.33
N VAL A 67 30.05 5.17 7.16
CA VAL A 67 30.32 3.76 6.84
C VAL A 67 31.78 3.33 7.09
N GLY A 68 32.65 4.24 7.53
CA GLY A 68 34.06 3.91 7.82
C GLY A 68 34.87 3.57 6.58
N ASP A 69 35.65 2.49 6.64
CA ASP A 69 36.62 2.11 5.60
C ASP A 69 36.03 1.23 4.47
N LEU A 70 34.71 1.23 4.32
CA LEU A 70 34.10 0.55 3.18
C LEU A 70 34.55 1.19 1.86
N ASP A 71 34.82 0.35 0.87
CA ASP A 71 34.97 0.82 -0.51
C ASP A 71 33.65 1.45 -0.99
N GLN A 72 33.75 2.27 -2.05
CA GLN A 72 32.62 3.05 -2.55
C GLN A 72 31.41 2.17 -2.89
N VAL A 73 31.62 1.02 -3.52
CA VAL A 73 30.54 0.11 -3.96
C VAL A 73 29.80 -0.46 -2.75
N LYS A 74 30.53 -0.93 -1.72
CA LYS A 74 29.91 -1.43 -0.49
C LYS A 74 29.24 -0.30 0.29
N GLY A 75 29.85 0.89 0.32
CA GLY A 75 29.26 2.08 0.93
C GLY A 75 27.90 2.41 0.31
N GLU A 76 27.82 2.48 -1.02
CA GLU A 76 26.59 2.77 -1.77
C GLU A 76 25.51 1.71 -1.51
N SER A 77 25.90 0.43 -1.44
CA SER A 77 24.98 -0.66 -1.08
C SER A 77 24.42 -0.52 0.34
N VAL A 78 25.25 -0.12 1.31
CA VAL A 78 24.81 0.15 2.70
C VAL A 78 23.88 1.35 2.74
N LEU A 79 24.21 2.43 2.04
CA LEU A 79 23.36 3.62 1.92
C LEU A 79 21.96 3.26 1.41
N GLU A 80 21.89 2.53 0.30
CA GLU A 80 20.62 2.11 -0.29
C GLU A 80 19.81 1.22 0.67
N LYS A 81 20.49 0.29 1.35
CA LYS A 81 19.84 -0.57 2.35
C LYS A 81 19.25 0.25 3.51
N VAL A 82 20.00 1.19 4.07
CA VAL A 82 19.54 2.04 5.18
C VAL A 82 18.35 2.89 4.76
N ARG A 83 18.41 3.50 3.57
CA ARG A 83 17.32 4.30 2.99
C ARG A 83 16.03 3.48 2.87
N VAL A 84 16.12 2.27 2.36
CA VAL A 84 14.97 1.36 2.24
C VAL A 84 14.47 0.92 3.61
N GLU A 85 15.35 0.48 4.51
CA GLU A 85 14.97 -0.04 5.84
C GLU A 85 14.29 1.01 6.72
N ILE A 86 14.78 2.26 6.71
CA ILE A 86 14.15 3.32 7.49
C ILE A 86 12.75 3.67 6.95
N THR A 87 12.61 3.73 5.63
CA THR A 87 11.33 4.00 4.97
C THR A 87 10.32 2.90 5.30
N ARG A 88 10.73 1.64 5.19
CA ARG A 88 9.90 0.48 5.52
C ARG A 88 9.50 0.44 6.99
N SER A 89 10.43 0.76 7.89
CA SER A 89 10.19 0.82 9.33
C SER A 89 9.19 1.92 9.68
N TYR A 90 9.34 3.10 9.09
CA TYR A 90 8.38 4.19 9.27
C TYR A 90 6.98 3.81 8.76
N CYS A 91 6.90 3.17 7.59
CA CYS A 91 5.62 2.67 7.07
C CYS A 91 5.00 1.56 7.95
N ASP A 92 5.81 0.74 8.64
CA ASP A 92 5.32 -0.21 9.64
C ASP A 92 4.76 0.50 10.88
N VAL A 93 5.40 1.59 11.32
CA VAL A 93 4.88 2.43 12.41
C VAL A 93 3.54 3.05 12.02
N ILE A 94 3.43 3.64 10.82
CA ILE A 94 2.16 4.22 10.34
C ILE A 94 1.08 3.13 10.20
N GLN A 95 1.40 1.97 9.62
CA GLN A 95 0.42 0.88 9.53
C GLN A 95 -0.07 0.43 10.90
N SER A 96 0.81 0.39 11.91
CA SER A 96 0.42 0.02 13.27
C SER A 96 -0.47 1.10 13.90
N ALA A 97 -0.09 2.38 13.76
CA ALA A 97 -0.87 3.51 14.24
C ALA A 97 -2.27 3.61 13.59
N LEU A 98 -2.37 3.20 12.33
CA LEU A 98 -3.62 3.19 11.55
C LEU A 98 -4.37 1.84 11.57
N ALA A 99 -3.98 0.93 12.47
CA ALA A 99 -4.61 -0.38 12.66
C ALA A 99 -4.63 -1.28 11.40
N LEU A 100 -3.64 -1.13 10.53
CA LEU A 100 -3.47 -1.92 9.30
C LEU A 100 -2.60 -3.17 9.50
N LYS A 101 -2.04 -3.36 10.69
CA LYS A 101 -1.21 -4.52 11.06
C LYS A 101 -1.37 -4.87 12.55
N GLY A 102 -0.94 -6.08 12.92
CA GLY A 102 -0.90 -6.55 14.30
C GLY A 102 -2.29 -6.90 14.85
N ASP A 103 -2.40 -6.97 16.18
CA ASP A 103 -3.62 -7.38 16.89
C ASP A 103 -4.84 -6.51 16.55
N TRP A 104 -4.60 -5.24 16.22
CA TRP A 104 -5.66 -4.30 15.85
C TRP A 104 -6.27 -4.65 14.49
N ALA A 105 -5.46 -5.10 13.54
CA ALA A 105 -5.95 -5.57 12.26
C ALA A 105 -6.77 -6.87 12.43
N LEU A 106 -6.40 -7.74 13.37
CA LEU A 106 -7.18 -8.93 13.69
C LEU A 106 -8.55 -8.56 14.28
N ALA A 107 -8.61 -7.57 15.17
CA ALA A 107 -9.87 -7.05 15.71
C ALA A 107 -10.81 -6.53 14.61
N LEU A 108 -10.26 -5.79 13.64
CA LEU A 108 -11.01 -5.30 12.47
C LEU A 108 -11.47 -6.46 11.57
N ALA A 109 -10.62 -7.46 11.34
CA ALA A 109 -10.98 -8.64 10.55
C ALA A 109 -12.10 -9.45 11.23
N ASN A 110 -12.06 -9.60 12.55
CA ASN A 110 -13.10 -10.22 13.35
C ASN A 110 -14.43 -9.47 13.24
N GLN A 111 -14.40 -8.15 13.37
CA GLN A 111 -15.59 -7.31 13.18
C GLN A 111 -16.18 -7.49 11.78
N ALA A 112 -15.35 -7.42 10.73
CA ALA A 112 -15.80 -7.60 9.35
C ALA A 112 -16.42 -8.99 9.12
N LYS A 113 -15.82 -10.04 9.69
CA LYS A 113 -16.34 -11.42 9.64
C LYS A 113 -17.74 -11.53 10.30
N GLN A 114 -17.92 -10.88 11.45
CA GLN A 114 -19.22 -10.85 12.17
C GLN A 114 -20.29 -10.10 11.37
N GLU A 115 -19.96 -8.93 10.82
CA GLU A 115 -20.90 -8.14 10.01
C GLU A 115 -21.36 -8.87 8.75
N GLN A 116 -20.45 -9.61 8.10
CA GLN A 116 -20.79 -10.45 6.96
C GLN A 116 -21.73 -11.61 7.33
N ALA A 117 -21.57 -12.17 8.54
CA ALA A 117 -22.47 -13.22 9.03
C ALA A 117 -23.88 -12.66 9.28
N ILE A 118 -23.99 -11.48 9.90
CA ILE A 118 -25.28 -10.82 10.18
C ILE A 118 -26.04 -10.49 8.89
N LYS A 119 -25.36 -9.92 7.88
CA LYS A 119 -25.99 -9.50 6.61
C LYS A 119 -26.59 -10.66 5.80
N LYS A 120 -26.21 -11.91 6.06
CA LYS A 120 -26.74 -13.08 5.35
C LYS A 120 -28.06 -13.62 5.93
N ASN A 121 -28.60 -13.01 6.99
CA ASN A 121 -29.92 -13.31 7.59
C ASN A 121 -30.24 -14.81 7.70
N ASP A 122 -29.25 -15.61 8.10
CA ASP A 122 -29.40 -17.05 8.22
C ASP A 122 -28.66 -17.53 9.48
N PRO A 123 -29.36 -17.63 10.62
CA PRO A 123 -28.75 -18.12 11.86
C PRO A 123 -28.28 -19.58 11.74
N SER A 124 -28.70 -20.34 10.71
CA SER A 124 -28.18 -21.69 10.43
C SER A 124 -26.84 -21.67 9.65
N LYS A 125 -26.49 -20.56 8.99
CA LYS A 125 -25.17 -20.35 8.36
C LYS A 125 -24.12 -19.78 9.30
N LEU A 126 -24.46 -19.51 10.56
CA LEU A 126 -23.50 -19.47 11.66
C LEU A 126 -22.88 -20.86 11.91
N ASN A 127 -23.58 -21.94 11.54
CA ASN A 127 -23.08 -23.31 11.60
C ASN A 127 -22.47 -23.82 10.28
N CYS A 128 -22.79 -23.20 9.14
CA CYS A 128 -22.16 -23.49 7.85
C CYS A 128 -22.07 -22.24 6.97
N GLY A 129 -21.00 -21.46 7.17
CA GLY A 129 -20.59 -20.38 6.27
C GLY A 129 -19.78 -20.90 5.07
N PRO A 130 -19.44 -20.04 4.09
CA PRO A 130 -18.58 -20.42 2.96
C PRO A 130 -17.18 -20.81 3.46
N LYS A 131 -16.89 -22.11 3.63
CA LYS A 131 -15.59 -22.72 4.04
C LYS A 131 -14.65 -21.83 4.85
N THR A 132 -15.19 -21.07 5.79
CA THR A 132 -14.45 -20.26 6.74
C THR A 132 -15.01 -20.72 8.06
N ARG A 133 -14.30 -21.69 8.67
CA ARG A 133 -14.63 -22.32 9.95
C ARG A 133 -14.94 -21.19 10.96
N LEU A 134 -16.24 -20.94 11.19
CA LEU A 134 -16.70 -19.97 12.19
C LEU A 134 -16.61 -20.59 13.58
N ASN A 135 -16.81 -21.89 13.64
CA ASN A 135 -16.52 -22.72 14.79
C ASN A 135 -15.47 -23.77 14.40
N ASP A 136 -14.65 -24.19 15.36
CA ASP A 136 -13.87 -25.41 15.22
C ASP A 136 -14.80 -26.64 15.16
N ASP A 137 -14.26 -27.82 14.87
CA ASP A 137 -14.98 -29.10 14.85
C ASP A 137 -15.71 -29.40 16.20
N LEU A 138 -15.35 -28.65 17.25
CA LEU A 138 -15.90 -28.68 18.61
C LEU A 138 -16.94 -27.58 18.92
N GLY A 139 -17.34 -26.76 17.94
CA GLY A 139 -18.34 -25.70 18.16
C GLY A 139 -17.79 -24.41 18.81
N VAL A 140 -16.47 -24.29 18.98
CA VAL A 140 -15.83 -23.12 19.62
C VAL A 140 -15.68 -21.98 18.60
N PRO A 141 -16.18 -20.76 18.88
CA PRO A 141 -16.05 -19.63 17.97
C PRO A 141 -14.59 -19.30 17.65
N LEU A 142 -14.27 -19.10 16.38
CA LEU A 142 -12.92 -18.80 15.91
C LEU A 142 -12.78 -17.35 15.44
N ASN A 143 -11.61 -16.77 15.75
CA ASN A 143 -11.12 -15.53 15.17
C ASN A 143 -10.95 -15.66 13.65
N ALA A 144 -10.66 -14.54 12.97
CA ALA A 144 -10.43 -14.46 11.54
C ALA A 144 -9.14 -15.19 11.12
N ASP A 145 -8.17 -15.31 12.03
CA ASP A 145 -6.95 -16.08 11.85
C ASP A 145 -7.11 -17.57 12.20
N GLY A 146 -8.31 -18.00 12.63
CA GLY A 146 -8.62 -19.38 12.99
C GLY A 146 -8.29 -19.76 14.44
N THR A 147 -7.81 -18.84 15.26
CA THR A 147 -7.57 -19.10 16.69
C THR A 147 -8.87 -19.12 17.51
N PRO A 148 -8.98 -19.92 18.59
CA PRO A 148 -10.16 -19.93 19.46
C PRO A 148 -10.43 -18.56 20.10
N ARG A 149 -11.70 -18.14 20.13
CA ARG A 149 -12.11 -16.90 20.82
C ARG A 149 -12.20 -17.13 22.32
N ASN A 150 -11.51 -16.27 23.07
CA ASN A 150 -11.63 -16.20 24.53
C ASN A 150 -12.99 -15.59 24.95
N ILE A 151 -13.45 -15.95 26.15
CA ILE A 151 -14.71 -15.44 26.75
C ILE A 151 -14.73 -13.90 26.80
N ASN A 152 -13.57 -13.28 27.04
CA ASN A 152 -13.43 -11.82 27.15
C ASN A 152 -13.07 -11.12 25.83
N GLN A 153 -12.96 -11.85 24.72
CA GLN A 153 -12.45 -11.34 23.45
C GLN A 153 -13.32 -10.20 22.90
N ALA A 154 -14.65 -10.31 22.98
CA ALA A 154 -15.55 -9.27 22.49
C ALA A 154 -15.35 -7.91 23.21
N SER A 155 -15.16 -7.95 24.54
CA SER A 155 -14.91 -6.76 25.36
C SER A 155 -13.53 -6.15 25.11
N LEU A 156 -12.54 -6.95 24.69
CA LEU A 156 -11.22 -6.47 24.26
C LEU A 156 -11.30 -5.81 22.89
N GLU A 157 -11.96 -6.46 21.93
CA GLU A 157 -12.17 -5.94 20.57
C GLU A 157 -12.93 -4.62 20.59
N ALA A 158 -14.01 -4.51 21.37
CA ALA A 158 -14.76 -3.26 21.50
C ALA A 158 -13.87 -2.10 22.00
N ARG A 159 -13.00 -2.36 22.98
CA ARG A 159 -12.02 -1.38 23.47
C ARG A 159 -10.96 -1.04 22.43
N GLN A 160 -10.49 -2.03 21.67
CA GLN A 160 -9.55 -1.81 20.58
C GLN A 160 -10.17 -0.93 19.50
N LEU A 161 -11.40 -1.21 19.05
CA LEU A 161 -12.11 -0.42 18.05
C LEU A 161 -12.29 1.05 18.47
N LEU A 162 -12.64 1.30 19.73
CA LEU A 162 -12.72 2.67 20.26
C LEU A 162 -11.37 3.38 20.20
N ARG A 163 -10.28 2.70 20.56
CA ARG A 163 -8.91 3.25 20.50
C ARG A 163 -8.44 3.50 19.07
N ILE A 164 -8.74 2.59 18.15
CA ILE A 164 -8.41 2.72 16.72
C ILE A 164 -9.10 3.96 16.16
N ASN A 165 -10.40 4.12 16.41
CA ASN A 165 -11.14 5.30 15.94
C ASN A 165 -10.60 6.59 16.56
N GLY A 166 -10.35 6.61 17.87
CA GLY A 166 -9.78 7.77 18.55
C GLY A 166 -8.40 8.16 18.03
N LEU A 167 -7.52 7.17 17.77
CA LEU A 167 -6.18 7.43 17.26
C LEU A 167 -6.19 7.91 15.81
N CYS A 168 -6.99 7.30 14.93
CA CYS A 168 -7.16 7.78 13.55
C CYS A 168 -7.72 9.20 13.52
N HIS A 169 -8.70 9.51 14.37
CA HIS A 169 -9.27 10.86 14.48
C HIS A 169 -8.21 11.86 14.96
N PHE A 170 -7.46 11.53 16.02
CA PHE A 170 -6.36 12.36 16.50
C PHE A 170 -5.30 12.63 15.42
N LEU A 171 -4.81 11.58 14.75
CA LEU A 171 -3.71 11.68 13.78
C LEU A 171 -4.10 12.38 12.47
N LEU A 172 -5.37 12.30 12.06
CA LEU A 172 -5.80 12.74 10.73
C LEU A 172 -6.80 13.91 10.75
N LEU A 173 -7.41 14.23 11.88
CA LEU A 173 -8.47 15.25 11.95
C LEU A 173 -8.27 16.31 13.04
N GLU A 174 -7.58 16.02 14.15
CA GLU A 174 -7.43 16.97 15.27
C GLU A 174 -6.19 17.86 15.16
N ASP A 175 -5.05 17.32 14.73
CA ASP A 175 -3.79 18.06 14.61
C ASP A 175 -3.39 18.18 13.13
N GLU A 176 -3.54 19.38 12.55
CA GLU A 176 -3.28 19.63 11.13
C GLU A 176 -1.84 19.40 10.74
N VAL A 177 -0.88 19.64 11.65
CA VAL A 177 0.54 19.43 11.37
C VAL A 177 0.81 17.93 11.28
N ILE A 178 0.37 17.15 12.28
CA ILE A 178 0.53 15.69 12.25
C ILE A 178 -0.16 15.10 11.01
N ALA A 179 -1.40 15.51 10.74
CA ALA A 179 -2.16 15.02 9.60
C ALA A 179 -1.50 15.38 8.26
N GLY A 180 -1.11 16.65 8.09
CA GLY A 180 -0.44 17.14 6.90
C GLY A 180 0.86 16.38 6.63
N THR A 181 1.71 16.26 7.65
CA THR A 181 2.99 15.54 7.54
C THR A 181 2.78 14.05 7.25
N LEU A 182 1.84 13.38 7.92
CA LEU A 182 1.52 11.96 7.69
C LEU A 182 1.06 11.73 6.24
N VAL A 183 0.12 12.55 5.76
CA VAL A 183 -0.43 12.43 4.40
C VAL A 183 0.66 12.73 3.37
N LEU A 184 1.41 13.82 3.53
CA LEU A 184 2.52 14.18 2.62
C LEU A 184 3.57 13.08 2.55
N THR A 185 3.97 12.52 3.69
CA THR A 185 4.97 11.43 3.71
C THR A 185 4.41 10.18 3.01
N SER A 186 3.14 9.87 3.21
CA SER A 186 2.47 8.75 2.54
C SER A 186 2.43 8.94 1.02
N ILE A 187 2.20 10.17 0.55
CA ILE A 187 2.25 10.56 -0.87
C ILE A 187 3.67 10.35 -1.42
N GLN A 188 4.69 10.88 -0.74
CA GLN A 188 6.09 10.76 -1.16
C GLN A 188 6.51 9.29 -1.28
N CYS A 189 6.12 8.46 -0.30
CA CYS A 189 6.42 7.03 -0.30
C CYS A 189 5.83 6.25 -1.49
N LEU A 190 4.77 6.75 -2.16
CA LEU A 190 4.27 6.13 -3.39
C LEU A 190 5.19 6.34 -4.59
N SER A 191 6.11 7.32 -4.51
CA SER A 191 7.04 7.66 -5.58
C SER A 191 8.44 7.08 -5.36
N TYR A 192 8.72 6.52 -4.19
CA TYR A 192 10.01 5.90 -3.90
C TYR A 192 10.12 4.55 -4.63
N PRO A 193 11.28 4.24 -5.26
CA PRO A 193 11.48 3.01 -6.00
C PRO A 193 11.67 1.76 -5.11
N ASP A 194 10.76 1.57 -4.16
CA ASP A 194 10.64 0.41 -3.28
C ASP A 194 9.21 -0.12 -3.31
N ALA A 195 8.99 -1.16 -4.13
CA ALA A 195 7.73 -1.89 -4.24
C ALA A 195 7.11 -2.21 -2.87
N PHE A 196 7.93 -2.67 -1.92
CA PHE A 196 7.42 -3.13 -0.65
C PHE A 196 6.85 -1.99 0.19
N THR A 197 7.54 -0.85 0.21
CA THR A 197 7.03 0.39 0.81
C THR A 197 5.76 0.84 0.09
N CYS A 198 5.79 0.95 -1.24
CA CYS A 198 4.66 1.45 -2.00
C CYS A 198 3.38 0.60 -1.78
N ARG A 199 3.48 -0.74 -1.69
CA ARG A 199 2.33 -1.64 -1.42
C ARG A 199 1.73 -1.43 -0.04
N ARG A 200 2.56 -1.05 0.94
CA ARG A 200 2.09 -0.70 2.29
C ARG A 200 1.42 0.67 2.28
N CYS A 201 2.02 1.62 1.56
CA CYS A 201 1.51 2.98 1.43
C CYS A 201 0.15 3.05 0.71
N THR A 202 -0.14 2.19 -0.26
CA THR A 202 -1.49 2.14 -0.87
C THR A 202 -2.58 1.82 0.17
N ARG A 203 -2.31 0.90 1.10
CA ARG A 203 -3.23 0.58 2.22
C ARG A 203 -3.38 1.75 3.19
N ILE A 204 -2.28 2.44 3.49
CA ILE A 204 -2.29 3.66 4.30
C ILE A 204 -3.15 4.73 3.63
N CYS A 205 -2.99 4.93 2.32
CA CYS A 205 -3.78 5.89 1.54
C CYS A 205 -5.28 5.60 1.61
N HIS A 206 -5.70 4.33 1.46
CA HIS A 206 -7.11 3.96 1.65
C HIS A 206 -7.64 4.34 3.04
N ARG A 207 -6.89 4.07 4.11
CA ARG A 207 -7.29 4.46 5.46
C ARG A 207 -7.37 5.98 5.64
N ILE A 208 -6.45 6.74 5.05
CA ILE A 208 -6.50 8.20 5.01
C ILE A 208 -7.80 8.64 4.32
N LEU A 209 -8.09 8.13 3.13
CA LEU A 209 -9.29 8.46 2.36
C LEU A 209 -10.58 8.19 3.14
N GLU A 210 -10.68 7.03 3.77
CA GLU A 210 -11.82 6.69 4.64
C GLU A 210 -12.01 7.67 5.80
N THR A 211 -10.93 8.29 6.27
CA THR A 211 -10.98 9.19 7.43
C THR A 211 -11.25 10.63 7.02
N VAL A 212 -10.68 11.11 5.91
CA VAL A 212 -10.62 12.54 5.60
C VAL A 212 -11.21 12.95 4.24
N ALA A 213 -11.59 12.03 3.35
CA ALA A 213 -12.05 12.39 2.00
C ALA A 213 -13.30 13.29 1.96
N TRP A 214 -14.07 13.33 3.04
CA TRP A 214 -15.25 14.18 3.20
C TRP A 214 -14.92 15.62 3.63
N ALA A 215 -13.71 15.86 4.14
CA ALA A 215 -13.31 17.15 4.67
C ALA A 215 -12.64 17.99 3.58
N GLU A 216 -13.27 19.12 3.23
CA GLU A 216 -12.85 20.00 2.12
C GLU A 216 -11.39 20.46 2.21
N ARG A 217 -10.87 20.69 3.42
CA ARG A 217 -9.46 21.09 3.63
C ARG A 217 -8.44 20.09 3.06
N TYR A 218 -8.82 18.82 2.89
CA TYR A 218 -7.96 17.79 2.29
C TYR A 218 -8.18 17.62 0.78
N ALA A 219 -9.15 18.31 0.17
CA ALA A 219 -9.52 18.08 -1.23
C ALA A 219 -8.35 18.32 -2.20
N ASN A 220 -7.54 19.36 -1.97
CA ASN A 220 -6.34 19.62 -2.78
C ASN A 220 -5.24 18.59 -2.51
N LEU A 221 -4.97 18.32 -1.24
CA LEU A 221 -3.92 17.37 -0.83
C LEU A 221 -4.18 15.97 -1.39
N ILE A 222 -5.42 15.51 -1.37
CA ILE A 222 -5.81 14.19 -1.88
C ILE A 222 -6.05 14.22 -3.39
N GLY A 223 -6.87 15.17 -3.86
CA GLY A 223 -7.33 15.21 -5.24
C GLY A 223 -6.27 15.66 -6.24
N HIS A 224 -5.25 16.39 -5.79
CA HIS A 224 -4.12 16.80 -6.62
C HIS A 224 -2.82 16.12 -6.16
N GLN A 225 -2.37 16.38 -4.92
CA GLN A 225 -1.02 15.98 -4.51
C GLN A 225 -0.85 14.47 -4.33
N LEU A 226 -1.87 13.73 -3.87
CA LEU A 226 -1.85 12.26 -3.83
C LEU A 226 -2.21 11.64 -5.18
N PHE A 227 -3.20 12.20 -5.86
CA PHE A 227 -3.71 11.65 -7.12
C PHE A 227 -2.67 11.73 -8.26
N LEU A 228 -1.94 12.85 -8.38
CA LEU A 228 -0.92 13.06 -9.41
C LEU A 228 0.21 12.01 -9.41
N PRO A 229 0.94 11.77 -8.31
CA PRO A 229 2.00 10.76 -8.29
C PRO A 229 1.45 9.35 -8.50
N ALA A 230 0.25 9.03 -8.00
CA ALA A 230 -0.39 7.73 -8.24
C ALA A 230 -0.70 7.50 -9.73
N VAL A 231 -1.29 8.50 -10.39
CA VAL A 231 -1.55 8.47 -11.84
C VAL A 231 -0.24 8.41 -12.63
N ARG A 232 0.75 9.24 -12.27
CA ARG A 232 2.07 9.24 -12.91
C ARG A 232 2.71 7.87 -12.84
N ALA A 233 2.74 7.24 -11.67
CA ALA A 233 3.32 5.91 -11.48
C ALA A 233 2.63 4.87 -12.38
N ILE A 234 1.30 4.89 -12.48
CA ILE A 234 0.56 3.97 -13.36
C ILE A 234 0.88 4.23 -14.83
N VAL A 235 0.96 5.48 -15.25
CA VAL A 235 1.17 5.86 -16.66
C VAL A 235 2.61 5.59 -17.11
N THR A 236 3.60 5.84 -16.24
CA THR A 236 5.02 5.60 -16.55
C THR A 236 5.43 4.14 -16.39
N GLU A 237 4.69 3.36 -15.59
CA GLU A 237 4.95 1.94 -15.31
C GLU A 237 6.44 1.66 -15.00
N PRO A 238 7.03 2.30 -13.97
CA PRO A 238 8.44 2.09 -13.70
C PRO A 238 8.67 0.63 -13.27
N LYS A 239 9.83 0.07 -13.63
CA LYS A 239 10.17 -1.34 -13.38
C LYS A 239 9.96 -1.80 -11.94
N TRP A 240 10.26 -0.92 -10.97
CA TRP A 240 10.11 -1.24 -9.55
C TRP A 240 8.64 -1.41 -9.12
N MET A 241 7.66 -0.90 -9.88
CA MET A 241 6.22 -0.97 -9.55
C MET A 241 5.53 -2.23 -10.10
N VAL A 242 6.23 -3.05 -10.88
CA VAL A 242 5.64 -4.24 -11.53
C VAL A 242 4.96 -5.16 -10.50
N GLY A 243 3.70 -5.49 -10.74
CA GLY A 243 2.86 -6.32 -9.85
C GLY A 243 2.14 -5.56 -8.75
N MET A 244 2.11 -4.22 -8.80
CA MET A 244 1.40 -3.34 -7.86
C MET A 244 0.50 -2.31 -8.53
N GLU A 245 0.42 -2.33 -9.85
CA GLU A 245 -0.36 -1.40 -10.66
C GLU A 245 -1.83 -1.43 -10.23
N TRP A 246 -2.38 -2.62 -9.95
CA TRP A 246 -3.76 -2.79 -9.49
C TRP A 246 -4.04 -2.25 -8.09
N ASP A 247 -3.02 -2.21 -7.22
CA ASP A 247 -3.10 -1.57 -5.91
C ASP A 247 -3.14 -0.04 -6.08
N MET A 248 -2.28 0.51 -6.94
CA MET A 248 -2.25 1.94 -7.26
C MET A 248 -3.52 2.41 -7.97
N ILE A 249 -4.02 1.65 -8.96
CA ILE A 249 -5.32 1.89 -9.62
C ILE A 249 -6.45 1.85 -8.57
N GLY A 250 -6.32 1.02 -7.54
CA GLY A 250 -7.22 1.00 -6.39
C GLY A 250 -7.30 2.35 -5.68
N VAL A 251 -6.14 2.97 -5.39
CA VAL A 251 -6.06 4.30 -4.77
C VAL A 251 -6.64 5.38 -5.68
N VAL A 252 -6.27 5.39 -6.96
CA VAL A 252 -6.81 6.33 -7.97
C VAL A 252 -8.33 6.21 -8.04
N ARG A 253 -8.86 4.99 -8.09
CA ARG A 253 -10.30 4.72 -8.07
C ARG A 253 -10.96 5.30 -6.82
N ASP A 254 -10.40 5.03 -5.65
CA ASP A 254 -10.98 5.45 -4.37
C ASP A 254 -11.07 6.98 -4.27
N ILE A 255 -10.00 7.68 -4.66
CA ILE A 255 -9.98 9.14 -4.76
C ILE A 255 -11.06 9.63 -5.72
N TYR A 256 -11.07 9.11 -6.95
CA TYR A 256 -11.97 9.59 -7.99
C TYR A 256 -13.46 9.36 -7.63
N CYS A 257 -13.77 8.19 -7.10
CA CYS A 257 -15.11 7.85 -6.62
C CYS A 257 -15.58 8.81 -5.53
N ARG A 258 -14.76 9.07 -4.50
CA ARG A 258 -15.16 9.89 -3.35
C ARG A 258 -15.16 11.39 -3.61
N LEU A 259 -14.20 11.89 -4.37
CA LEU A 259 -14.00 13.33 -4.57
C LEU A 259 -14.74 13.85 -5.79
N VAL A 260 -14.94 13.04 -6.83
CA VAL A 260 -15.53 13.50 -8.10
C VAL A 260 -16.95 12.98 -8.28
N LEU A 261 -17.14 11.66 -8.12
CA LEU A 261 -18.39 11.00 -8.49
C LEU A 261 -19.43 10.93 -7.36
N GLY A 262 -19.07 11.29 -6.13
CA GLY A 262 -19.97 11.14 -4.98
C GLY A 262 -20.34 9.67 -4.72
N GLN A 263 -19.40 8.76 -4.92
CA GLN A 263 -19.58 7.33 -4.72
C GLN A 263 -18.95 6.89 -3.40
N TYR A 264 -19.75 6.22 -2.58
CA TYR A 264 -19.29 5.57 -1.36
C TYR A 264 -18.68 4.20 -1.68
N LEU A 265 -17.62 3.85 -0.95
CA LEU A 265 -16.88 2.60 -1.07
C LEU A 265 -16.72 1.93 0.29
N LEU A 266 -16.64 0.59 0.29
CA LEU A 266 -16.35 -0.16 1.51
C LEU A 266 -14.89 0.07 1.96
N PRO A 267 -14.56 -0.26 3.23
CA PRO A 267 -13.18 -0.17 3.72
C PRO A 267 -12.17 -0.85 2.78
N GLY A 268 -10.98 -0.26 2.68
CA GLY A 268 -9.90 -0.60 1.75
C GLY A 268 -10.20 -0.21 0.30
N GLY A 269 -11.10 0.74 0.06
CA GLY A 269 -11.60 1.08 -1.28
C GLY A 269 -12.28 -0.12 -1.97
N GLN A 270 -12.82 -1.07 -1.20
CA GLN A 270 -13.35 -2.33 -1.72
C GLN A 270 -14.83 -2.21 -2.13
N GLY A 271 -15.32 -3.27 -2.79
CA GLY A 271 -16.72 -3.39 -3.16
C GLY A 271 -17.15 -2.40 -4.25
N PRO A 272 -18.44 -2.42 -4.62
CA PRO A 272 -18.94 -1.56 -5.68
C PRO A 272 -19.00 -0.08 -5.28
N GLY A 273 -18.86 0.82 -6.25
CA GLY A 273 -19.14 2.24 -6.08
C GLY A 273 -20.64 2.49 -5.89
N LEU A 274 -21.04 2.87 -4.67
CA LEU A 274 -22.43 3.16 -4.35
C LEU A 274 -22.69 4.66 -4.49
N GLN A 275 -23.32 5.01 -5.60
CA GLN A 275 -23.72 6.39 -5.91
C GLN A 275 -24.57 6.97 -4.78
N GLN A 276 -24.12 8.09 -4.20
CA GLN A 276 -24.96 8.87 -3.28
C GLN A 276 -25.95 9.70 -4.09
N VAL A 277 -27.14 9.88 -3.51
CA VAL A 277 -28.19 10.71 -4.10
C VAL A 277 -27.77 12.19 -4.01
N PRO A 278 -28.22 13.04 -4.95
CA PRO A 278 -28.06 14.48 -4.80
C PRO A 278 -28.75 14.98 -3.53
N ASP A 279 -28.17 15.98 -2.88
CA ASP A 279 -28.78 16.63 -1.73
C ASP A 279 -30.10 17.28 -2.15
N VAL A 280 -31.17 17.01 -1.38
CA VAL A 280 -32.51 17.53 -1.60
C VAL A 280 -32.53 19.07 -1.57
N ASN A 281 -31.67 19.66 -0.73
CA ASN A 281 -31.56 21.11 -0.56
C ASN A 281 -30.59 21.74 -1.58
N ASN A 282 -29.66 20.96 -2.12
CA ASN A 282 -28.72 21.43 -3.13
C ASN A 282 -28.35 20.33 -4.14
N LYS A 283 -28.98 20.37 -5.31
CA LYS A 283 -28.75 19.38 -6.39
C LYS A 283 -27.32 19.38 -6.95
N SER A 284 -26.51 20.41 -6.66
CA SER A 284 -25.09 20.42 -7.05
C SER A 284 -24.20 19.64 -6.07
N CYS A 285 -24.75 19.19 -4.95
CA CYS A 285 -24.03 18.45 -3.91
C CYS A 285 -24.60 17.03 -3.76
N PHE A 286 -23.79 16.15 -3.21
CA PHE A 286 -24.18 14.78 -2.84
C PHE A 286 -24.57 14.71 -1.37
N GLU A 287 -25.57 13.89 -1.05
CA GLU A 287 -25.88 13.53 0.33
C GLU A 287 -24.68 12.79 0.95
N GLN A 288 -24.33 13.16 2.17
CA GLN A 288 -23.24 12.53 2.90
C GLN A 288 -23.61 11.11 3.35
N THR A 289 -22.61 10.23 3.43
CA THR A 289 -22.82 8.87 3.92
C THR A 289 -23.15 8.86 5.41
N LYS A 290 -23.99 7.92 5.85
CA LYS A 290 -24.31 7.71 7.28
C LYS A 290 -23.10 7.29 8.12
N CYS A 291 -22.00 6.89 7.47
CA CYS A 291 -20.76 6.45 8.09
C CYS A 291 -19.60 7.44 7.88
N VAL A 292 -19.88 8.71 7.56
CA VAL A 292 -18.86 9.75 7.34
C VAL A 292 -17.79 9.82 8.43
N THR A 293 -18.20 9.81 9.70
CA THR A 293 -17.30 9.84 10.87
C THR A 293 -16.79 8.45 11.28
N LYS A 294 -17.05 7.43 10.48
CA LYS A 294 -16.77 6.02 10.79
C LYS A 294 -15.87 5.42 9.69
N PRO A 295 -14.56 5.71 9.70
CA PRO A 295 -13.63 5.26 8.65
C PRO A 295 -13.59 3.74 8.50
N LEU A 296 -13.73 2.99 9.61
CA LEU A 296 -13.81 1.52 9.60
C LEU A 296 -15.02 0.97 8.84
N PHE A 297 -15.99 1.82 8.54
CA PHE A 297 -17.19 1.52 7.75
C PHE A 297 -17.16 2.25 6.41
N GLY A 298 -15.97 2.49 5.86
CA GLY A 298 -15.80 3.07 4.54
C GLY A 298 -15.84 4.60 4.52
N GLY A 299 -16.18 5.27 5.62
CA GLY A 299 -16.06 6.72 5.72
C GLY A 299 -16.98 7.53 4.80
N GLY A 300 -16.59 8.78 4.59
CA GLY A 300 -17.40 9.76 3.83
C GLY A 300 -16.93 10.02 2.40
N ILE A 301 -17.73 10.84 1.71
CA ILE A 301 -17.44 11.39 0.38
C ILE A 301 -17.35 12.91 0.47
N LEU A 302 -16.75 13.54 -0.53
CA LEU A 302 -16.81 15.00 -0.65
C LEU A 302 -18.20 15.39 -1.18
N CYS A 303 -18.94 16.19 -0.42
CA CYS A 303 -20.31 16.58 -0.82
C CYS A 303 -20.33 17.42 -2.10
N THR A 304 -19.32 18.26 -2.32
CA THR A 304 -19.17 19.06 -3.53
C THR A 304 -18.08 18.43 -4.41
N ALA A 305 -18.40 18.09 -5.65
CA ALA A 305 -17.44 17.45 -6.55
C ALA A 305 -16.17 18.32 -6.74
N SER A 306 -15.01 17.70 -6.51
CA SER A 306 -13.71 18.32 -6.69
C SER A 306 -13.25 18.24 -8.14
N GLN A 307 -12.67 19.34 -8.63
CA GLN A 307 -12.07 19.43 -9.96
C GLN A 307 -10.62 18.93 -10.00
N PHE A 308 -9.95 18.79 -8.85
CA PHE A 308 -8.52 18.48 -8.80
C PHE A 308 -8.15 17.18 -9.53
N PRO A 309 -8.84 16.03 -9.32
CA PRO A 309 -8.50 14.81 -10.06
C PRO A 309 -8.70 14.96 -11.57
N GLN A 310 -9.74 15.69 -11.99
CA GLN A 310 -10.02 15.92 -13.41
C GLN A 310 -8.96 16.80 -14.07
N GLN A 311 -8.45 17.81 -13.37
CA GLN A 311 -7.34 18.65 -13.84
C GLN A 311 -6.06 17.81 -14.04
N VAL A 312 -5.76 16.89 -13.11
CA VAL A 312 -4.63 15.97 -13.25
C VAL A 312 -4.80 15.09 -14.49
N LEU A 313 -5.97 14.47 -14.69
CA LEU A 313 -6.22 13.64 -15.87
C LEU A 313 -6.15 14.45 -17.17
N ALA A 314 -6.66 15.69 -17.17
CA ALA A 314 -6.61 16.57 -18.33
C ALA A 314 -5.18 17.00 -18.72
N GLY A 315 -4.24 16.95 -17.77
CA GLY A 315 -2.81 17.20 -18.02
C GLY A 315 -2.07 16.02 -18.65
N LEU A 316 -2.71 14.85 -18.81
CA LEU A 316 -2.08 13.69 -19.43
C LEU A 316 -2.03 13.80 -20.96
N PRO A 317 -0.96 13.32 -21.60
CA PRO A 317 -0.85 13.35 -23.06
C PRO A 317 -1.97 12.52 -23.71
N GLY A 318 -2.54 13.02 -24.79
CA GLY A 318 -3.61 12.33 -25.53
C GLY A 318 -4.98 12.30 -24.82
N VAL A 319 -5.11 12.85 -23.61
CA VAL A 319 -6.38 12.96 -22.89
C VAL A 319 -7.07 14.28 -23.23
N ASN A 320 -8.38 14.23 -23.53
CA ASN A 320 -9.20 15.40 -23.75
C ASN A 320 -10.47 15.37 -22.87
N SER A 321 -11.21 16.47 -22.83
CA SER A 321 -12.42 16.61 -22.02
C SER A 321 -13.50 15.57 -22.36
N LYS A 322 -13.60 15.16 -23.63
CA LYS A 322 -14.56 14.13 -24.06
C LYS A 322 -14.21 12.78 -23.45
N SER A 323 -12.93 12.39 -23.46
CA SER A 323 -12.47 11.14 -22.83
C SER A 323 -12.72 11.13 -21.31
N ILE A 324 -12.55 12.26 -20.64
CA ILE A 324 -12.85 12.38 -19.19
C ILE A 324 -14.36 12.20 -18.94
N ASN A 325 -15.22 12.78 -19.78
CA ASN A 325 -16.67 12.60 -19.68
C ASN A 325 -17.08 11.14 -19.90
N GLU A 326 -16.50 10.47 -20.90
CA GLU A 326 -16.72 9.04 -21.15
C GLU A 326 -16.26 8.18 -19.96
N LEU A 327 -15.13 8.52 -19.33
CA LEU A 327 -14.67 7.87 -18.10
C LEU A 327 -15.69 8.05 -16.96
N ASN A 328 -16.16 9.27 -16.71
CA ASN A 328 -17.17 9.57 -15.68
C ASN A 328 -18.43 8.72 -15.88
N GLU A 329 -18.92 8.65 -17.10
CA GLU A 329 -20.09 7.84 -17.43
C GLU A 329 -19.83 6.35 -17.23
N ARG A 330 -18.67 5.82 -17.65
CA ARG A 330 -18.29 4.42 -17.45
C ARG A 330 -18.22 4.08 -15.97
N LEU A 331 -17.60 4.91 -15.14
CA LEU A 331 -17.45 4.69 -13.70
C LEU A 331 -18.77 4.84 -12.93
N THR A 332 -19.70 5.65 -13.43
CA THR A 332 -21.04 5.80 -12.85
C THR A 332 -21.93 4.62 -13.21
N ARG A 333 -21.87 4.15 -14.46
CA ARG A 333 -22.66 3.02 -14.96
C ARG A 333 -22.16 1.68 -14.40
N LYS A 334 -20.85 1.44 -14.44
CA LYS A 334 -20.24 0.21 -13.96
C LYS A 334 -19.97 0.32 -12.46
N ARG A 335 -20.73 -0.43 -11.66
CA ARG A 335 -20.62 -0.36 -10.20
C ARG A 335 -19.56 -1.29 -9.63
N SER A 336 -19.21 -2.40 -10.29
CA SER A 336 -18.28 -3.38 -9.71
C SER A 336 -16.87 -2.81 -9.57
N ALA A 337 -16.15 -3.21 -8.51
CA ALA A 337 -14.78 -2.75 -8.30
C ALA A 337 -13.85 -3.11 -9.47
N LYS A 338 -13.99 -4.34 -9.99
CA LYS A 338 -13.20 -4.83 -11.13
C LYS A 338 -13.43 -3.96 -12.36
N ASP A 339 -14.69 -3.73 -12.73
CA ASP A 339 -15.03 -2.95 -13.91
C ASP A 339 -14.56 -1.50 -13.85
N GLN A 340 -14.65 -0.88 -12.66
CA GLN A 340 -14.18 0.48 -12.45
C GLN A 340 -12.66 0.58 -12.56
N LYS A 341 -11.92 -0.41 -11.99
CA LYS A 341 -10.47 -0.49 -12.13
C LYS A 341 -10.05 -0.74 -13.59
N ASP A 342 -10.73 -1.64 -14.29
CA ASP A 342 -10.49 -1.90 -15.71
C ASP A 342 -10.72 -0.63 -16.56
N ALA A 343 -11.78 0.13 -16.28
CA ALA A 343 -12.05 1.39 -16.98
C ALA A 343 -10.96 2.45 -16.75
N LEU A 344 -10.44 2.56 -15.53
CA LEU A 344 -9.32 3.46 -15.23
C LEU A 344 -8.02 3.01 -15.90
N ARG A 345 -7.73 1.70 -15.91
CA ARG A 345 -6.59 1.14 -16.63
C ARG A 345 -6.67 1.50 -18.12
N ASP A 346 -7.79 1.19 -18.78
CA ASP A 346 -7.99 1.45 -20.21
C ASP A 346 -7.81 2.95 -20.53
N PHE A 347 -8.30 3.82 -19.66
CA PHE A 347 -8.17 5.26 -19.81
C PHE A 347 -6.70 5.71 -19.72
N MET A 348 -5.96 5.24 -18.72
CA MET A 348 -4.55 5.60 -18.52
C MET A 348 -3.63 5.00 -19.58
N GLN A 349 -4.02 3.88 -20.21
CA GLN A 349 -3.28 3.28 -21.32
C GLN A 349 -3.10 4.26 -22.49
N VAL A 350 -4.10 5.08 -22.80
CA VAL A 350 -4.02 6.10 -23.86
C VAL A 350 -2.86 7.05 -23.63
N ALA A 351 -2.73 7.58 -22.41
CA ALA A 351 -1.65 8.48 -22.05
C ALA A 351 -0.29 7.77 -22.06
N ALA A 352 -0.28 6.53 -21.58
CA ALA A 352 0.93 5.73 -21.51
C ALA A 352 1.48 5.39 -22.91
N GLU A 353 0.63 5.14 -23.90
CA GLU A 353 1.03 4.90 -25.30
C GLU A 353 1.65 6.15 -25.94
N GLN A 354 1.07 7.33 -25.69
CA GLN A 354 1.61 8.60 -26.21
C GLN A 354 2.99 8.94 -25.62
N LEU A 355 3.23 8.63 -24.35
CA LEU A 355 4.57 8.78 -23.75
C LEU A 355 5.60 7.86 -24.41
N LYS A 356 5.24 6.63 -24.77
CA LYS A 356 6.18 5.71 -25.46
C LYS A 356 6.69 6.29 -26.77
N LEU A 357 5.81 6.94 -27.53
CA LEU A 357 6.16 7.58 -28.80
C LEU A 357 7.13 8.75 -28.63
N THR A 358 7.23 9.31 -27.41
CA THR A 358 8.08 10.46 -27.10
C THR A 358 9.42 10.06 -26.47
N GLU A 359 9.50 8.89 -25.83
CA GLU A 359 10.63 8.47 -24.96
C GLU A 359 11.50 7.34 -25.54
N GLU A 360 11.65 7.25 -26.87
CA GLU A 360 12.58 6.30 -27.52
C GLU A 360 14.05 6.61 -27.15
N GLY A 361 14.52 6.16 -25.97
CA GLY A 361 15.92 6.36 -25.57
C GLY A 361 16.37 5.96 -24.16
N SER A 362 15.48 5.73 -23.18
CA SER A 362 15.88 5.53 -21.76
C SER A 362 15.72 4.10 -21.24
N ASN A 363 16.22 3.10 -21.96
CA ASN A 363 16.23 1.71 -21.48
C ASN A 363 17.48 1.45 -20.61
N GLY A 364 17.34 1.49 -19.28
CA GLY A 364 18.41 1.06 -18.36
C GLY A 364 18.35 1.57 -16.93
N SER A 365 17.59 2.63 -16.64
CA SER A 365 17.49 3.22 -15.29
C SER A 365 16.48 2.48 -14.39
N ILE A 366 16.58 2.67 -13.08
CA ILE A 366 15.55 2.28 -12.09
C ILE A 366 14.19 2.94 -12.37
N HIS A 367 14.22 4.12 -12.98
CA HIS A 367 13.05 4.84 -13.50
C HIS A 367 12.69 4.42 -14.93
N GLY A 368 13.42 3.45 -15.49
CA GLY A 368 13.11 2.85 -16.77
C GLY A 368 11.74 2.19 -16.73
N ARG A 369 11.03 2.32 -17.84
CA ARG A 369 9.70 1.75 -18.01
C ARG A 369 9.75 0.22 -18.04
N ALA A 370 8.71 -0.42 -17.50
CA ALA A 370 8.49 -1.85 -17.58
C ALA A 370 8.37 -2.29 -19.05
N ILE A 371 8.91 -3.46 -19.37
CA ILE A 371 8.80 -4.02 -20.73
C ILE A 371 7.35 -4.41 -21.02
N SER A 372 7.00 -4.51 -22.31
CA SER A 372 5.63 -4.80 -22.76
C SER A 372 5.02 -6.07 -22.15
N GLU A 373 5.83 -7.09 -21.88
CA GLU A 373 5.41 -8.38 -21.29
C GLU A 373 5.08 -8.29 -19.79
N GLU A 374 5.65 -7.32 -19.08
CA GLU A 374 5.47 -7.06 -17.65
C GLU A 374 4.34 -6.06 -17.39
N SER A 375 4.18 -5.10 -18.30
CA SER A 375 3.25 -3.97 -18.18
C SER A 375 1.78 -4.39 -18.10
N VAL A 376 1.09 -3.94 -17.04
CA VAL A 376 -0.35 -4.14 -16.88
C VAL A 376 -1.17 -3.36 -17.91
N LEU A 377 -0.66 -2.23 -18.42
CA LEU A 377 -1.33 -1.46 -19.46
C LEU A 377 -1.31 -2.16 -20.83
N ASN A 378 -0.33 -3.03 -21.10
CA ASN A 378 -0.22 -3.73 -22.40
C ASN A 378 -0.68 -5.19 -22.38
N GLN A 379 -1.14 -5.70 -21.23
CA GLN A 379 -1.62 -7.09 -21.10
C GLN A 379 -2.96 -7.28 -21.86
N LYS A 380 -2.89 -7.62 -23.14
CA LYS A 380 -3.98 -8.36 -23.81
C LYS A 380 -3.99 -9.75 -23.21
N ILE A 381 -5.03 -10.06 -22.42
CA ILE A 381 -5.40 -11.37 -21.83
C ILE A 381 -4.33 -12.45 -22.06
N ARG A 382 -3.47 -12.71 -21.06
CA ARG A 382 -2.44 -13.75 -21.14
C ARG A 382 -3.05 -15.08 -21.59
N ASP A 383 -2.61 -15.60 -22.73
CA ASP A 383 -2.54 -17.05 -22.92
C ASP A 383 -1.45 -17.53 -21.96
N ALA A 384 -1.86 -18.18 -20.87
CA ALA A 384 -0.95 -18.69 -19.86
C ALA A 384 -0.23 -19.95 -20.38
N SER A 385 0.67 -19.81 -21.36
CA SER A 385 1.71 -20.82 -21.57
C SER A 385 2.83 -20.56 -20.56
N MET A 386 2.62 -20.99 -19.32
CA MET A 386 3.77 -21.14 -18.42
C MET A 386 4.66 -22.25 -18.99
N PRO A 387 5.94 -22.01 -19.35
CA PRO A 387 6.89 -23.09 -19.43
C PRO A 387 6.93 -23.77 -18.05
N VAL A 388 6.83 -25.09 -18.04
CA VAL A 388 6.82 -25.93 -16.83
C VAL A 388 7.99 -25.50 -15.93
N MET A 389 7.68 -24.75 -14.87
CA MET A 389 8.67 -24.48 -13.83
C MET A 389 9.03 -25.83 -13.17
N PRO A 390 10.31 -26.09 -12.86
CA PRO A 390 10.66 -27.29 -12.11
C PRO A 390 9.92 -27.27 -10.77
N GLU A 391 9.02 -28.24 -10.59
CA GLU A 391 8.22 -28.36 -9.39
C GLU A 391 9.13 -28.62 -8.18
N LYS A 392 9.17 -27.63 -7.29
CA LYS A 392 9.62 -27.68 -5.89
C LYS A 392 11.10 -27.35 -5.67
N LEU A 393 11.34 -26.12 -5.22
CA LEU A 393 12.44 -25.81 -4.30
C LEU A 393 12.19 -26.57 -3.00
N HIS A 394 12.95 -27.64 -2.76
CA HIS A 394 12.95 -28.34 -1.49
C HIS A 394 13.57 -27.44 -0.42
N THR A 395 12.81 -27.11 0.62
CA THR A 395 13.37 -26.44 1.80
C THR A 395 14.29 -27.40 2.56
N TYR A 396 15.31 -26.89 3.25
CA TYR A 396 16.21 -27.70 4.10
C TYR A 396 15.44 -28.59 5.10
N LYS A 397 14.30 -28.12 5.61
CA LYS A 397 13.37 -28.92 6.43
C LYS A 397 12.75 -30.10 5.69
N GLN A 398 12.44 -29.98 4.40
CA GLN A 398 11.94 -31.09 3.57
C GLN A 398 13.06 -32.09 3.23
N PHE A 399 14.31 -31.63 3.14
CA PHE A 399 15.48 -32.50 2.98
C PHE A 399 15.70 -33.38 4.22
N LEU A 400 15.68 -32.78 5.42
CA LEU A 400 15.78 -33.51 6.69
C LEU A 400 14.60 -34.48 6.91
N LYS A 401 13.39 -34.12 6.47
CA LYS A 401 12.23 -35.01 6.54
C LYS A 401 12.32 -36.18 5.55
N GLY A 402 13.03 -35.99 4.44
CA GLY A 402 13.33 -37.04 3.46
C GLY A 402 14.39 -38.02 3.94
N GLU A 403 15.45 -37.55 4.60
CA GLU A 403 16.49 -38.41 5.19
C GLU A 403 15.96 -39.21 6.38
N GLY A 404 15.15 -38.59 7.26
CA GLY A 404 14.51 -39.32 8.37
C GLY A 404 13.56 -40.44 7.89
N LYS A 405 12.91 -40.25 6.73
CA LYS A 405 12.03 -41.28 6.15
C LYS A 405 12.83 -42.44 5.56
N LYS A 406 13.94 -42.16 4.87
CA LYS A 406 14.84 -43.19 4.32
C LYS A 406 15.51 -44.03 5.40
N ILE A 407 15.82 -43.43 6.55
CA ILE A 407 16.37 -44.16 7.72
C ILE A 407 15.30 -45.08 8.32
N SER A 408 14.06 -44.60 8.48
CA SER A 408 12.95 -45.42 9.02
C SER A 408 12.51 -46.56 8.08
N GLU A 409 12.66 -46.39 6.77
CA GLU A 409 12.37 -47.44 5.78
C GLU A 409 13.49 -48.49 5.72
N ALA A 410 14.75 -48.10 5.93
CA ALA A 410 15.88 -49.04 6.04
C ALA A 410 15.83 -49.89 7.32
N GLU A 411 15.38 -49.33 8.45
CA GLU A 411 15.19 -50.08 9.70
C GLU A 411 14.04 -51.10 9.63
N ASN A 412 12.95 -50.78 8.91
CA ASN A 412 11.84 -51.72 8.71
C ASN A 412 12.20 -52.91 7.78
N VAL A 413 13.11 -52.73 6.82
CA VAL A 413 13.58 -53.81 5.94
C VAL A 413 14.56 -54.74 6.66
N LEU A 414 15.37 -54.23 7.59
CA LEU A 414 16.27 -55.02 8.43
C LEU A 414 15.54 -55.72 9.59
N GLY A 415 14.43 -55.18 10.09
CA GLY A 415 13.60 -55.79 11.13
C GLY A 415 12.75 -56.98 10.65
N SER A 416 12.38 -57.02 9.37
CA SER A 416 11.53 -58.08 8.79
C SER A 416 12.30 -59.34 8.37
N SER A 417 13.64 -59.32 8.33
CA SER A 417 14.47 -60.47 7.88
C SER A 417 15.12 -61.25 9.02
N ARG A 418 14.80 -60.94 10.28
CA ARG A 418 15.44 -61.53 11.47
C ARG A 418 14.53 -62.35 12.39
N LEU A 419 13.27 -62.62 12.00
CA LEU A 419 12.30 -63.35 12.84
C LEU A 419 11.79 -64.69 12.30
N ASP A 420 12.27 -65.18 11.16
CA ASP A 420 11.78 -66.45 10.57
C ASP A 420 12.69 -67.68 10.78
N ASN A 421 13.74 -67.63 11.63
CA ASN A 421 14.65 -68.78 11.82
C ASN A 421 15.02 -69.08 13.28
N LEU A 422 14.06 -69.02 14.21
CA LEU A 422 14.27 -69.44 15.60
C LEU A 422 13.07 -70.17 16.21
N PHE A 423 12.45 -71.09 15.48
CA PHE A 423 11.69 -72.21 16.05
C PHE A 423 11.61 -73.36 15.04
N GLU A 424 12.64 -74.22 15.02
CA GLU A 424 12.53 -75.67 14.81
C GLU A 424 13.76 -76.37 15.42
#